data_AF-A0A952JGQ5-F1
#
_entry.id   AF-A0A952JGQ5-F1
#
_cell.length_a   1.000
_cell.length_b   1.000
_cell.length_c   1.000
_cell.angle_alpha   90.00
_cell.angle_beta   90.00
_cell.angle_gamma   90.00
#
_symmetry.space_group_name_H-M   'P 1'
#
loop_
_entity.id
_entity.type
_entity.pdbx_description
1 polymer ?
#
loop_
_entity_poly.entity_id
_entity_poly.type
_entity_poly.pdbx_seq_one_letter_code
_entity_poly.pdbx_strand_id
1 'polypeptide(L)'
;MKTLLLIAMVWISTGLLAQPFTESIKEADVPAVVKETFENNVGFPVDEWRKLTISGAPRFVAVFQMLDPASGKTLQNRYRYNNNGRLTSYSQYRGSGIDQAKDFYLDFLAEASDAFRKRIQKLLQDNTLLAFEGFSFVPGNQTDFIHTHRFVLKDKKGKRTVIYFSKDGTEVDMTNYPLRKTEAEELDL
;
A
#
# COMPACT_ATOMS: atom_id res chain seq x y z
N MET A 1 -56.29 25.86 -25.66
CA MET A 1 -55.30 24.81 -26.00
C MET A 1 -54.03 25.09 -25.21
N LYS A 2 -53.64 24.20 -24.28
CA LYS A 2 -52.45 24.34 -23.44
C LYS A 2 -51.28 23.65 -24.14
N THR A 3 -50.26 24.41 -24.51
CA THR A 3 -49.00 23.87 -25.04
C THR A 3 -48.19 23.31 -23.86
N LEU A 4 -47.96 21.99 -23.83
CA LEU A 4 -47.03 21.36 -22.89
C LEU A 4 -45.60 21.72 -23.29
N LEU A 5 -44.86 22.30 -22.36
CA LEU A 5 -43.41 22.44 -22.44
C LEU A 5 -42.79 21.10 -22.02
N LEU A 6 -42.17 20.39 -22.95
CA LEU A 6 -41.38 19.18 -22.65
C LEU A 6 -39.97 19.62 -22.25
N ILE A 7 -39.66 19.63 -20.95
CA ILE A 7 -38.29 19.80 -20.47
C ILE A 7 -37.60 18.45 -20.60
N ALA A 8 -36.72 18.32 -21.58
CA ALA A 8 -35.78 17.20 -21.65
C ALA A 8 -34.80 17.33 -20.47
N MET A 9 -34.96 16.47 -19.46
CA MET A 9 -33.92 16.22 -18.47
C MET A 9 -32.77 15.50 -19.16
N VAL A 10 -31.72 16.24 -19.50
CA VAL A 10 -30.43 15.67 -19.85
C VAL A 10 -29.82 15.12 -18.57
N TRP A 11 -29.89 13.80 -18.40
CA TRP A 11 -29.11 13.07 -17.39
C TRP A 11 -27.64 13.16 -17.79
N ILE A 12 -26.91 14.12 -17.21
CA ILE A 12 -25.46 14.12 -17.27
C ILE A 12 -24.99 13.12 -16.20
N SER A 13 -24.89 11.84 -16.56
CA SER A 13 -24.10 10.90 -15.79
C SER A 13 -22.62 11.20 -16.04
N THR A 14 -22.10 12.26 -15.42
CA THR A 14 -20.65 12.35 -15.17
C THR A 14 -20.32 11.15 -14.30
N GLY A 15 -19.66 10.16 -14.89
CA GLY A 15 -19.10 9.04 -14.16
C GLY A 15 -18.19 9.58 -13.07
N LEU A 16 -18.73 9.70 -11.86
CA LEU A 16 -17.95 9.89 -10.66
C LEU A 16 -17.08 8.63 -10.59
N LEU A 17 -15.80 8.73 -10.96
CA LEU A 17 -14.85 7.66 -10.68
C LEU A 17 -14.92 7.44 -9.17
N ALA A 18 -15.50 6.31 -8.76
CA ALA A 18 -15.66 5.99 -7.36
C ALA A 18 -14.29 6.12 -6.68
N GLN A 19 -14.23 6.90 -5.59
CA GLN A 19 -13.01 7.03 -4.82
C GLN A 19 -12.59 5.64 -4.34
N PRO A 20 -11.27 5.37 -4.28
CA PRO A 20 -10.81 4.10 -3.74
C PRO A 20 -11.34 3.90 -2.33
N PHE A 21 -11.84 2.71 -2.03
CA PHE A 21 -12.29 2.33 -0.70
C PHE A 21 -11.87 0.90 -0.39
N THR A 22 -11.61 0.65 0.89
CA THR A 22 -11.20 -0.65 1.42
C THR A 22 -12.24 -1.14 2.42
N GLU A 23 -12.68 -2.39 2.30
CA GLU A 23 -13.61 -3.02 3.23
C GLU A 23 -13.14 -4.43 3.62
N SER A 24 -13.46 -4.86 4.84
CA SER A 24 -13.32 -6.26 5.24
C SER A 24 -14.37 -7.12 4.53
N ILE A 25 -13.97 -8.29 4.05
CA ILE A 25 -14.86 -9.23 3.36
C ILE A 25 -14.76 -10.62 3.97
N LYS A 26 -15.78 -11.47 3.73
CA LYS A 26 -15.70 -12.87 4.14
C LYS A 26 -14.81 -13.63 3.16
N GLU A 27 -14.13 -14.66 3.64
CA GLU A 27 -13.29 -15.52 2.80
C GLU A 27 -14.08 -16.19 1.65
N ALA A 28 -15.38 -16.43 1.86
CA ALA A 28 -16.27 -16.97 0.81
C ALA A 28 -16.43 -16.02 -0.39
N ASP A 29 -16.22 -14.72 -0.19
CA ASP A 29 -16.33 -13.69 -1.23
C ASP A 29 -15.00 -13.48 -1.99
N VAL A 30 -13.93 -14.18 -1.60
CA VAL A 30 -12.62 -14.13 -2.26
C VAL A 30 -12.58 -15.16 -3.41
N PRO A 31 -12.19 -14.76 -4.64
CA PRO A 31 -12.07 -15.69 -5.76
C PRO A 31 -11.19 -16.88 -5.44
N ALA A 32 -11.60 -18.08 -5.86
CA ALA A 32 -10.86 -19.32 -5.61
C ALA A 32 -9.40 -19.23 -6.09
N VAL A 33 -9.17 -18.65 -7.27
CA VAL A 33 -7.83 -18.45 -7.84
C VAL A 33 -6.92 -17.57 -6.96
N VAL A 34 -7.49 -16.58 -6.26
CA VAL A 34 -6.73 -15.73 -5.33
C VAL A 34 -6.30 -16.53 -4.11
N LYS A 35 -7.23 -17.31 -3.53
CA LYS A 35 -6.95 -18.15 -2.36
C LYS A 35 -5.91 -19.22 -2.69
N GLU A 36 -6.06 -19.90 -3.82
CA GLU A 36 -5.10 -20.88 -4.30
C GLU A 36 -3.73 -20.25 -4.56
N THR A 37 -3.67 -19.07 -5.19
CA THR A 37 -2.39 -18.40 -5.43
C THR A 37 -1.71 -17.98 -4.12
N PHE A 38 -2.47 -17.52 -3.14
CA PHE A 38 -1.93 -17.17 -1.83
C PHE A 38 -1.42 -18.42 -1.10
N GLU A 39 -2.19 -19.51 -1.08
CA GLU A 39 -1.81 -20.77 -0.43
C GLU A 39 -0.52 -21.35 -1.05
N ASN A 40 -0.45 -21.40 -2.38
CA ASN A 40 0.69 -21.98 -3.09
C ASN A 40 2.00 -21.18 -2.95
N ASN A 41 1.92 -19.86 -2.75
CA ASN A 41 3.12 -18.99 -2.70
C ASN A 41 3.49 -18.53 -1.29
N VAL A 42 2.53 -18.49 -0.37
CA VAL A 42 2.67 -17.88 0.96
C VAL A 42 2.25 -18.87 2.03
N GLY A 43 1.01 -19.39 1.97
CA GLY A 43 0.55 -20.49 2.84
C GLY A 43 0.45 -20.17 4.35
N PHE A 44 0.46 -18.89 4.73
CA PHE A 44 0.27 -18.48 6.13
C PHE A 44 -1.22 -18.34 6.47
N PRO A 45 -1.65 -18.61 7.71
CA PRO A 45 -3.01 -18.32 8.14
C PRO A 45 -3.38 -16.86 7.87
N VAL A 46 -4.49 -16.63 7.17
CA VAL A 46 -5.00 -15.28 6.89
C VAL A 46 -5.82 -14.81 8.09
N ASP A 47 -5.39 -13.70 8.69
CA ASP A 47 -6.08 -13.05 9.81
C ASP A 47 -7.35 -12.34 9.32
N GLU A 48 -7.28 -11.69 8.16
CA GLU A 48 -8.36 -10.90 7.59
C GLU A 48 -8.25 -10.86 6.05
N TRP A 49 -9.40 -10.99 5.38
CA TRP A 49 -9.53 -10.67 3.97
C TRP A 49 -10.16 -9.29 3.80
N ARG A 50 -9.56 -8.48 2.92
CA ARG A 50 -10.13 -7.18 2.51
C ARG A 50 -10.30 -7.09 1.01
N LYS A 51 -11.16 -6.17 0.60
CA LYS A 51 -11.35 -5.77 -0.80
C LYS A 51 -11.08 -4.28 -0.93
N LEU A 52 -10.08 -3.94 -1.73
CA LEU A 52 -9.79 -2.58 -2.16
C LEU A 52 -10.31 -2.41 -3.59
N THR A 53 -11.19 -1.43 -3.83
CA THR A 53 -11.69 -1.14 -5.18
C THR A 53 -10.98 0.09 -5.74
N ILE A 54 -10.32 -0.03 -6.89
CA ILE A 54 -9.59 1.07 -7.54
C ILE A 54 -10.16 1.26 -8.95
N SER A 55 -10.81 2.39 -9.21
CA SER A 55 -11.45 2.68 -10.51
C SER A 55 -12.39 1.55 -10.98
N GLY A 56 -13.13 0.94 -10.05
CA GLY A 56 -14.04 -0.19 -10.30
C GLY A 56 -13.37 -1.57 -10.41
N ALA A 57 -12.03 -1.66 -10.39
CA ALA A 57 -11.31 -2.93 -10.39
C ALA A 57 -10.97 -3.37 -8.96
N PRO A 58 -11.37 -4.59 -8.53
CA PRO A 58 -11.06 -5.07 -7.19
C PRO A 58 -9.59 -5.49 -7.05
N ARG A 59 -9.10 -5.34 -5.82
CA ARG A 59 -7.91 -5.95 -5.26
C ARG A 59 -8.32 -6.72 -4.02
N PHE A 60 -7.95 -7.98 -3.95
CA PHE A 60 -8.18 -8.83 -2.79
C PHE A 60 -6.92 -8.81 -1.95
N VAL A 61 -7.05 -8.46 -0.68
CA VAL A 61 -5.94 -8.25 0.24
C VAL A 61 -5.97 -9.36 1.28
N ALA A 62 -4.94 -10.19 1.30
CA ALA A 62 -4.69 -11.14 2.38
C ALA A 62 -3.88 -10.44 3.46
N VAL A 63 -4.45 -10.27 4.66
CA VAL A 63 -3.76 -9.76 5.84
C VAL A 63 -3.34 -10.94 6.71
N PHE A 64 -2.05 -11.04 7.05
CA PHE A 64 -1.52 -12.14 7.84
C PHE A 64 -0.28 -11.71 8.63
N GLN A 65 0.13 -12.53 9.58
CA GLN A 65 1.29 -12.29 10.42
C GLN A 65 2.45 -13.23 10.07
N MET A 66 3.67 -12.70 10.09
CA MET A 66 4.90 -13.47 9.86
C MET A 66 5.98 -12.99 10.83
N LEU A 67 6.74 -13.93 11.40
CA LEU A 67 7.94 -13.62 12.17
C LEU A 67 9.02 -13.10 11.23
N ASP A 68 9.44 -11.86 11.43
CA ASP A 68 10.59 -11.29 10.73
C ASP A 68 11.88 -11.79 11.42
N PRO A 69 12.72 -12.59 10.74
CA PRO A 69 13.87 -13.24 11.37
C PRO A 69 14.99 -12.24 11.71
N ALA A 70 15.05 -11.09 11.04
CA ALA A 70 16.04 -10.06 11.31
C ALA A 70 15.74 -9.34 12.62
N SER A 71 14.50 -8.85 12.75
CA SER A 71 14.08 -8.10 13.95
C SER A 71 13.56 -8.97 15.09
N GLY A 72 13.25 -10.25 14.84
CA GLY A 72 12.63 -11.16 15.80
C GLY A 72 11.18 -10.79 16.15
N LYS A 73 10.55 -9.88 15.40
CA LYS A 73 9.20 -9.37 15.66
C LYS A 73 8.19 -10.00 14.71
N THR A 74 6.99 -10.26 15.21
CA THR A 74 5.84 -10.61 14.34
C THR A 74 5.36 -9.35 13.65
N LEU A 75 5.41 -9.34 12.31
CA LEU A 75 5.00 -8.22 11.48
C LEU A 75 3.69 -8.55 10.76
N GLN A 76 2.83 -7.54 10.61
CA GLN A 76 1.65 -7.64 9.75
C GLN A 76 2.07 -7.48 8.29
N ASN A 77 1.60 -8.39 7.45
CA ASN A 77 1.81 -8.42 6.01
C ASN A 77 0.48 -8.28 5.30
N ARG A 78 0.50 -7.63 4.15
CA ARG A 78 -0.68 -7.43 3.30
C ARG A 78 -0.31 -7.70 1.85
N TYR A 79 -0.84 -8.77 1.29
CA TYR A 79 -0.57 -9.19 -0.09
C TYR A 79 -1.81 -8.93 -0.93
N ARG A 80 -1.63 -8.23 -2.05
CA ARG A 80 -2.73 -7.72 -2.88
C ARG A 80 -2.75 -8.44 -4.21
N TYR A 81 -3.90 -9.00 -4.54
CA TYR A 81 -4.12 -9.77 -5.75
C TYR A 81 -5.19 -9.11 -6.61
N ASN A 82 -5.04 -9.18 -7.93
CA ASN A 82 -6.15 -8.86 -8.82
C ASN A 82 -7.15 -10.02 -8.89
N ASN A 83 -8.26 -9.83 -9.62
CA ASN A 83 -9.33 -10.84 -9.75
C ASN A 83 -8.88 -12.18 -10.37
N ASN A 84 -7.73 -12.20 -11.06
CA ASN A 84 -7.18 -13.39 -11.71
C ASN A 84 -6.13 -14.09 -10.82
N GLY A 85 -5.99 -13.70 -9.55
CA GLY A 85 -5.00 -14.27 -8.65
C GLY A 85 -3.59 -13.74 -8.83
N ARG A 86 -3.34 -12.78 -9.73
CA ARG A 86 -1.99 -12.21 -9.89
C ARG A 86 -1.66 -11.28 -8.74
N LEU A 87 -0.54 -11.53 -8.05
CA LEU A 87 0.03 -10.63 -7.04
C LEU A 87 0.42 -9.30 -7.71
N THR A 88 -0.11 -8.20 -7.17
CA THR A 88 0.12 -6.85 -7.71
C THR A 88 1.05 -6.03 -6.84
N SER A 89 1.00 -6.22 -5.53
CA SER A 89 1.85 -5.56 -4.55
C SER A 89 1.75 -6.25 -3.20
N TYR A 90 2.74 -6.01 -2.34
CA TYR A 90 2.70 -6.41 -0.95
C TYR A 90 3.32 -5.35 -0.06
N SER A 91 2.84 -5.27 1.18
CA SER A 91 3.40 -4.42 2.21
C SER A 91 3.64 -5.20 3.50
N GLN A 92 4.70 -4.85 4.21
CA GLN A 92 5.00 -5.35 5.54
C GLN A 92 5.07 -4.15 6.49
N TYR A 93 4.20 -4.11 7.50
CA TYR A 93 4.20 -3.06 8.51
C TYR A 93 5.36 -3.28 9.48
N ARG A 94 6.20 -2.26 9.66
CA ARG A 94 7.46 -2.38 10.40
C ARG A 94 7.51 -1.53 11.66
N GLY A 95 6.49 -0.68 11.85
CA GLY A 95 6.32 0.08 13.08
C GLY A 95 5.99 1.54 12.86
N SER A 96 5.98 2.26 13.97
CA SER A 96 5.68 3.68 14.10
C SER A 96 6.62 4.29 15.13
N GLY A 97 7.15 5.48 14.87
CA GLY A 97 8.08 6.14 15.77
C GLY A 97 9.57 5.92 15.45
N ILE A 98 10.39 6.87 15.92
CA ILE A 98 11.77 7.04 15.46
C ILE A 98 12.69 5.86 15.84
N ASP A 99 12.48 5.24 17.00
CA ASP A 99 13.36 4.17 17.49
C ASP A 99 13.06 2.81 16.81
N GLN A 100 11.78 2.52 16.52
CA GLN A 100 11.41 1.33 15.74
C GLN A 100 11.91 1.42 14.30
N ALA A 101 11.93 2.63 13.75
CA ALA A 101 12.52 2.88 12.45
C ALA A 101 14.04 2.64 12.49
N LYS A 102 14.76 3.11 13.53
CA LYS A 102 16.20 2.84 13.73
C LYS A 102 16.55 1.36 13.75
N ASP A 103 15.81 0.56 14.52
CA ASP A 103 16.01 -0.90 14.57
C ASP A 103 15.89 -1.49 13.15
N PHE A 104 14.85 -1.10 12.42
CA PHE A 104 14.63 -1.61 11.08
C PHE A 104 15.63 -1.07 10.04
N TYR A 105 16.04 0.20 10.15
CA TYR A 105 17.03 0.81 9.27
C TYR A 105 18.38 0.07 9.36
N LEU A 106 18.75 -0.41 10.54
CA LEU A 106 20.02 -1.11 10.73
C LEU A 106 20.02 -2.50 10.07
N ASP A 107 18.87 -3.17 10.00
CA ASP A 107 18.77 -4.51 9.43
C ASP A 107 18.62 -4.52 7.90
N PHE A 108 17.91 -3.56 7.32
CA PHE A 108 17.59 -3.57 5.88
C PHE A 108 18.43 -2.60 5.05
N LEU A 109 18.99 -1.57 5.72
CA LEU A 109 19.85 -0.54 5.13
C LEU A 109 21.24 -0.56 5.76
N ALA A 110 21.67 -1.71 6.32
CA ALA A 110 23.04 -1.94 6.76
C ALA A 110 24.07 -1.52 5.67
N GLU A 111 23.69 -1.68 4.40
CA GLU A 111 24.48 -1.32 3.21
C GLU A 111 24.21 0.09 2.67
N ALA A 112 23.31 0.87 3.28
CA ALA A 112 23.00 2.21 2.80
C ALA A 112 24.10 3.21 3.14
N SER A 113 24.38 4.09 2.17
CA SER A 113 25.40 5.14 2.29
C SER A 113 25.16 6.06 3.49
N ASP A 114 26.25 6.60 4.05
CA ASP A 114 26.19 7.60 5.12
C ASP A 114 25.32 8.81 4.77
N ALA A 115 25.30 9.20 3.50
CA ALA A 115 24.48 10.28 2.99
C ALA A 115 22.98 9.96 3.15
N PHE A 116 22.56 8.75 2.81
CA PHE A 116 21.17 8.32 2.98
C PHE A 116 20.78 8.24 4.46
N ARG A 117 21.65 7.68 5.30
CA ARG A 117 21.42 7.62 6.77
C ARG A 117 21.20 9.02 7.35
N LYS A 118 22.04 10.00 6.98
CA LYS A 118 21.89 11.40 7.41
C LYS A 118 20.59 12.03 6.90
N ARG A 119 20.21 11.75 5.65
CA ARG A 119 18.96 12.24 5.06
C ARG A 119 17.74 11.77 5.86
N ILE A 120 17.69 10.49 6.18
CA ILE A 120 16.59 9.90 6.96
C ILE A 120 16.58 10.43 8.40
N GLN A 121 17.74 10.50 9.06
CA GLN A 121 17.84 11.09 10.40
C GLN A 121 17.29 12.51 10.45
N LYS A 122 17.69 13.36 9.49
CA LYS A 122 17.16 14.73 9.39
C LYS A 122 15.64 14.73 9.21
N LEU A 123 15.12 13.89 8.31
CA LEU A 123 13.70 13.78 8.04
C LEU A 123 12.90 13.36 9.30
N LEU A 124 13.42 12.47 10.14
CA LEU A 124 12.79 12.06 11.39
C LEU A 124 12.99 13.04 12.57
N GLN A 125 13.98 13.93 12.51
CA GLN A 125 14.12 15.05 13.46
C GLN A 125 13.09 16.15 13.16
N ASP A 126 12.78 16.36 11.89
CA ASP A 126 11.87 17.40 11.44
C ASP A 126 10.39 16.94 11.45
N ASN A 127 10.14 15.61 11.50
CA ASN A 127 8.81 15.02 11.39
C ASN A 127 8.56 13.89 12.40
N THR A 128 7.29 13.71 12.79
CA THR A 128 6.84 12.50 13.47
C THR A 128 6.60 11.39 12.46
N LEU A 129 7.20 10.21 12.68
CA LEU A 129 6.92 9.01 11.89
C LEU A 129 5.64 8.34 12.40
N LEU A 130 4.59 8.36 11.59
CA LEU A 130 3.30 7.73 11.89
C LEU A 130 3.30 6.24 11.55
N ALA A 131 3.90 5.87 10.43
CA ALA A 131 4.01 4.48 9.99
C ALA A 131 5.19 4.32 9.05
N PHE A 132 5.80 3.13 9.09
CA PHE A 132 6.86 2.73 8.20
C PHE A 132 6.65 1.30 7.71
N GLU A 133 6.79 1.12 6.40
CA GLU A 133 6.44 -0.13 5.74
C GLU A 133 7.47 -0.48 4.67
N GLY A 134 7.82 -1.76 4.56
CA GLY A 134 8.34 -2.26 3.29
C GLY A 134 7.18 -2.36 2.31
N PHE A 135 7.33 -1.83 1.11
CA PHE A 135 6.30 -1.89 0.07
C PHE A 135 6.92 -2.29 -1.26
N SER A 136 6.48 -3.39 -1.85
CA SER A 136 6.94 -3.80 -3.18
C SER A 136 5.77 -4.01 -4.12
N PHE A 137 5.97 -3.70 -5.40
CA PHE A 137 4.88 -3.74 -6.37
C PHE A 137 5.36 -4.09 -7.77
N VAL A 138 4.43 -4.60 -8.57
CA VAL A 138 4.65 -4.86 -9.99
C VAL A 138 4.28 -3.62 -10.82
N PRO A 139 5.22 -2.99 -11.54
CA PRO A 139 4.93 -1.87 -12.42
C PRO A 139 4.15 -2.37 -13.65
N GLY A 140 2.86 -2.05 -13.72
CA GLY A 140 1.99 -2.48 -14.82
C GLY A 140 1.92 -4.01 -14.95
N ASN A 141 2.33 -4.52 -16.12
CA ASN A 141 2.28 -5.95 -16.47
C ASN A 141 3.64 -6.66 -16.40
N GLN A 142 4.69 -6.03 -15.87
CA GLN A 142 6.04 -6.61 -15.79
C GLN A 142 6.12 -7.80 -14.82
N THR A 143 7.22 -8.56 -14.86
CA THR A 143 7.48 -9.66 -13.93
C THR A 143 8.21 -9.21 -12.68
N ASP A 144 8.98 -8.13 -12.78
CA ASP A 144 9.91 -7.73 -11.73
C ASP A 144 9.25 -6.79 -10.74
N PHE A 145 9.60 -6.96 -9.46
CA PHE A 145 9.12 -6.09 -8.40
C PHE A 145 10.01 -4.87 -8.26
N ILE A 146 9.37 -3.71 -8.10
CA ILE A 146 10.03 -2.53 -7.55
C ILE A 146 9.89 -2.63 -6.03
N HIS A 147 11.03 -2.69 -5.35
CA HIS A 147 11.11 -2.70 -3.89
C HIS A 147 11.30 -1.30 -3.35
N THR A 148 10.39 -0.88 -2.47
CA THR A 148 10.40 0.44 -1.85
C THR A 148 10.17 0.37 -0.34
N HIS A 149 10.45 1.49 0.30
CA HIS A 149 10.30 1.77 1.71
C HIS A 149 9.41 3.00 1.83
N ARG A 150 8.25 2.81 2.47
CA ARG A 150 7.22 3.83 2.59
C ARG A 150 7.26 4.46 3.98
N PHE A 151 7.34 5.79 4.01
CA PHE A 151 7.34 6.60 5.22
C PHE A 151 6.10 7.47 5.26
N VAL A 152 5.29 7.28 6.29
CA VAL A 152 4.17 8.16 6.60
C VAL A 152 4.60 9.11 7.69
N LEU A 153 4.67 10.39 7.35
CA LEU A 153 5.23 11.44 8.19
C LEU A 153 4.18 12.49 8.50
N LYS A 154 4.35 13.15 9.64
CA LYS A 154 3.60 14.34 10.02
C LYS A 154 4.57 15.43 10.43
N ASP A 155 4.50 16.58 9.78
CA ASP A 155 5.34 17.72 10.14
C ASP A 155 4.87 18.39 11.45
N LYS A 156 5.65 19.34 11.95
CA LYS A 156 5.33 20.10 13.17
C LYS A 156 4.03 20.92 13.08
N LYS A 157 3.56 21.21 11.86
CA LYS A 157 2.28 21.91 11.60
C LYS A 157 1.11 20.94 11.46
N GLY A 158 1.37 19.64 11.57
CA GLY A 158 0.39 18.57 11.44
C GLY A 158 0.11 18.14 10.01
N LYS A 159 0.85 18.65 9.01
CA LYS A 159 0.69 18.24 7.62
C LYS A 159 1.26 16.84 7.42
N ARG A 160 0.41 15.95 6.90
CA ARG A 160 0.78 14.58 6.55
C ARG A 160 1.53 14.56 5.21
N THR A 161 2.62 13.81 5.14
CA THR A 161 3.41 13.58 3.91
C THR A 161 3.76 12.09 3.81
N VAL A 162 3.71 11.54 2.61
CA VAL A 162 4.16 10.16 2.33
C VAL A 162 5.35 10.22 1.38
N ILE A 163 6.43 9.53 1.73
CA ILE A 163 7.66 9.48 0.93
C ILE A 163 8.05 8.02 0.72
N TYR A 164 8.56 7.72 -0.47
CA TYR A 164 8.98 6.38 -0.86
C TYR A 164 10.45 6.40 -1.23
N PHE A 165 11.22 5.45 -0.71
CA PHE A 165 12.63 5.26 -1.08
C PHE A 165 12.84 3.86 -1.64
N SER A 166 13.67 3.71 -2.66
CA SER A 166 14.15 2.41 -3.10
C SER A 166 15.20 1.84 -2.13
N LYS A 167 15.65 0.60 -2.37
CA LYS A 167 16.66 -0.08 -1.53
C LYS A 167 17.99 0.69 -1.42
N ASP A 168 18.38 1.42 -2.47
CA ASP A 168 19.60 2.25 -2.52
C ASP A 168 19.42 3.64 -1.88
N GLY A 169 18.21 3.98 -1.45
CA GLY A 169 17.88 5.26 -0.84
C GLY A 169 17.51 6.38 -1.81
N THR A 170 17.32 6.06 -3.10
CA THR A 170 16.78 6.99 -4.08
C THR A 170 15.28 7.22 -3.83
N GLU A 171 14.80 8.45 -3.99
CA GLU A 171 13.37 8.73 -3.84
C GLU A 171 12.61 8.19 -5.05
N VAL A 172 11.52 7.46 -4.79
CA VAL A 172 10.67 6.89 -5.82
C VAL A 172 9.46 7.77 -6.00
N ASP A 173 9.33 8.37 -7.19
CA ASP A 173 8.15 9.15 -7.54
C ASP A 173 6.96 8.24 -7.87
N MET A 174 6.11 8.04 -6.86
CA MET A 174 4.90 7.23 -6.95
C MET A 174 3.80 7.84 -7.82
N THR A 175 3.93 9.08 -8.32
CA THR A 175 2.99 9.63 -9.30
C THR A 175 3.06 8.91 -10.65
N ASN A 176 4.21 8.29 -10.95
CA ASN A 176 4.38 7.40 -12.11
C ASN A 176 3.68 6.05 -11.94
N TYR A 177 3.20 5.73 -10.72
CA TYR A 177 2.57 4.46 -10.38
C TYR A 177 1.26 4.68 -9.61
N PRO A 178 0.26 5.40 -10.17
CA PRO A 178 -0.90 5.89 -9.42
C PRO A 178 -1.73 4.78 -8.79
N LEU A 179 -1.93 3.66 -9.50
CA LEU A 179 -2.64 2.49 -8.95
C LEU A 179 -1.89 1.88 -7.75
N ARG A 180 -0.55 1.84 -7.81
CA ARG A 180 0.30 1.25 -6.76
C ARG A 180 0.38 2.17 -5.55
N LYS A 181 0.36 3.48 -5.79
CA LYS A 181 0.22 4.46 -4.73
C LYS A 181 -1.08 4.25 -3.93
N THR A 182 -2.21 4.06 -4.61
CA THR A 182 -3.48 3.76 -3.94
C THR A 182 -3.42 2.44 -3.15
N GLU A 183 -2.79 1.39 -3.69
CA GLU A 183 -2.58 0.13 -2.97
C GLU A 183 -1.72 0.32 -1.71
N ALA A 184 -0.65 1.12 -1.80
CA ALA A 184 0.22 1.42 -0.66
C ALA A 184 -0.48 2.25 0.42
N GLU A 185 -1.40 3.13 0.03
CA GLU A 185 -2.08 4.11 0.89
C GLU A 185 -3.49 3.64 1.31
N GLU A 186 -3.84 2.38 1.07
CA GLU A 186 -5.20 1.84 1.25
C GLU A 186 -5.77 1.96 2.67
N LEU A 187 -4.91 2.12 3.68
CA LEU A 187 -5.28 2.27 5.10
C LEU A 187 -5.26 3.74 5.56
N ASP A 188 -4.84 4.66 4.70
CA ASP A 188 -4.85 6.09 4.99
C ASP A 188 -6.11 6.80 4.46
N LEU A 189 -6.92 6.07 3.68
CA LEU A 189 -8.13 6.53 3.01
C LEU A 189 -9.29 6.71 4.00
#